data_AF-A0A965G534-F1
#
_entry.id   AF-A0A965G534-F1
#
_cell.length_a   1.000
_cell.length_b   1.000
_cell.length_c   1.000
_cell.angle_alpha   90.00
_cell.angle_beta   90.00
_cell.angle_gamma   90.00
#
_symmetry.space_group_name_H-M   'P 1'
#
loop_
_entity.id
_entity.type
_entity.pdbx_description
1 polymer ?
#
loop_
_entity_poly.entity_id
_entity_poly.type
_entity_poly.pdbx_seq_one_letter_code
_entity_poly.pdbx_strand_id
1 'polypeptide(L)'
;KNKLNAAFKSLRKEGFIARQSFSCCGSCAGYELATAVSEMPEAKRARVKGVVFYTKQDAADLRWGHTSLFLAYGPLDTQAHGEIGLPTETVGAAVVQALNAAGLATRWETWSRASCFF
;
A
#
# COMPACT_ATOMS: atom_id res chain seq x y z
N LYS A 1 -12.92 0.86 -11.62
CA LYS A 1 -13.13 0.49 -10.19
C LYS A 1 -12.82 -0.98 -9.84
N ASN A 2 -12.98 -1.97 -10.75
CA ASN A 2 -12.76 -3.40 -10.40
C ASN A 2 -11.28 -3.87 -10.37
N LYS A 3 -10.42 -3.32 -11.23
CA LYS A 3 -9.01 -3.74 -11.33
C LYS A 3 -8.19 -3.45 -10.06
N LEU A 4 -8.34 -2.24 -9.51
CA LEU A 4 -7.65 -1.85 -8.28
C LEU A 4 -8.05 -2.75 -7.10
N ASN A 5 -9.34 -3.08 -6.98
CA ASN A 5 -9.82 -4.00 -5.95
C ASN A 5 -9.24 -5.42 -6.12
N ALA A 6 -9.08 -5.88 -7.36
CA ALA A 6 -8.45 -7.17 -7.64
C ALA A 6 -6.97 -7.18 -7.23
N ALA A 7 -6.20 -6.14 -7.57
CA ALA A 7 -4.80 -6.00 -7.14
C ALA A 7 -4.67 -6.02 -5.61
N PHE A 8 -5.46 -5.21 -4.91
CA PHE A 8 -5.47 -5.16 -3.44
C PHE A 8 -5.89 -6.51 -2.82
N LYS A 9 -6.81 -7.23 -3.46
CA LYS A 9 -7.22 -8.56 -3.01
C LYS A 9 -6.10 -9.59 -3.18
N SER A 10 -5.31 -9.52 -4.25
CA SER A 10 -4.12 -10.37 -4.42
C SER A 10 -3.08 -10.10 -3.35
N LEU A 11 -2.75 -8.83 -3.13
CA LEU A 11 -1.77 -8.41 -2.13
C LEU A 11 -2.16 -8.87 -0.72
N ARG A 12 -3.44 -8.78 -0.35
CA ARG A 12 -3.94 -9.32 0.93
C ARG A 12 -3.77 -10.83 1.06
N LYS A 13 -3.92 -11.58 -0.04
CA LYS A 13 -3.70 -13.04 -0.04
C LYS A 13 -2.22 -13.40 0.10
N GLU A 14 -1.33 -12.57 -0.42
CA GLU A 14 0.12 -12.80 -0.39
C GLU A 14 0.77 -12.45 0.97
N GLY A 15 0.02 -11.78 1.86
CA GLY A 15 0.47 -11.38 3.20
C GLY A 15 0.76 -9.89 3.35
N PHE A 16 0.37 -9.05 2.39
CA PHE A 16 0.49 -7.60 2.49
C PHE A 16 -0.78 -6.99 3.11
N ILE A 17 -0.59 -5.95 3.92
CA ILE A 17 -1.72 -5.18 4.44
C ILE A 17 -2.07 -4.10 3.42
N ALA A 18 -3.08 -4.41 2.60
CA ALA A 18 -3.57 -3.50 1.58
C ALA A 18 -4.81 -2.75 2.09
N ARG A 19 -4.72 -1.44 2.32
CA ARG A 19 -5.88 -0.61 2.73
C ARG A 19 -6.21 0.46 1.69
N GLN A 20 -7.50 0.58 1.41
CA GLN A 20 -8.03 1.46 0.37
C GLN A 20 -8.77 2.61 1.06
N SER A 21 -8.42 3.87 0.72
CA SER A 21 -9.12 5.08 1.17
C SER A 21 -9.03 5.38 2.68
N PHE A 22 -7.91 5.98 3.11
CA PHE A 22 -7.91 6.74 4.37
C PHE A 22 -8.53 8.13 4.18
N SER A 23 -9.32 8.55 5.16
CA SER A 23 -10.15 9.77 5.12
C SER A 23 -9.42 11.06 5.51
N CYS A 24 -8.26 10.98 6.15
CA CYS A 24 -7.61 12.14 6.78
C CYS A 24 -6.32 12.58 6.08
N CYS A 25 -5.24 11.79 6.16
CA CYS A 25 -3.92 12.17 5.64
C CYS A 25 -3.00 10.94 5.48
N GLY A 26 -1.96 11.00 4.63
CA GLY A 26 -1.02 9.88 4.42
C GLY A 26 -0.25 9.46 5.69
N SER A 27 0.08 10.43 6.53
CA SER A 27 0.75 10.21 7.83
C SER A 27 -0.16 9.52 8.85
N CYS A 28 -1.44 9.91 8.86
CA CYS A 28 -2.49 9.35 9.71
C CYS A 28 -2.73 7.87 9.36
N ALA A 29 -2.76 7.58 8.05
CA ALA A 29 -2.91 6.23 7.52
C ALA A 29 -1.74 5.32 7.94
N GLY A 30 -0.51 5.82 7.85
CA GLY A 30 0.69 5.10 8.30
C GLY A 30 0.63 4.77 9.79
N TYR A 31 0.25 5.74 10.62
CA TYR A 31 0.13 5.54 12.08
C TYR A 31 -0.95 4.52 12.44
N GLU A 32 -2.15 4.61 11.85
CA GLU A 32 -3.21 3.61 12.10
C GLU A 32 -2.79 2.20 11.69
N LEU A 33 -2.07 2.05 10.58
CA LEU A 33 -1.53 0.76 10.14
C LEU A 33 -0.46 0.24 11.09
N ALA A 34 0.44 1.11 11.55
CA ALA A 34 1.50 0.77 12.51
C ALA A 34 0.92 0.33 13.85
N THR A 35 -0.07 1.06 14.38
CA THR A 35 -0.76 0.67 15.61
C THR A 35 -1.52 -0.64 15.42
N ALA A 36 -2.29 -0.79 14.33
CA ALA A 36 -3.03 -2.02 14.08
C ALA A 36 -2.13 -3.25 13.98
N VAL A 37 -0.93 -3.14 13.39
CA VAL A 37 0.05 -4.24 13.31
C VAL A 37 0.77 -4.47 14.63
N SER A 38 1.00 -3.41 15.41
CA SER A 38 1.54 -3.54 16.77
C SER A 38 0.58 -4.29 17.69
N GLU A 39 -0.73 -4.08 17.52
CA GLU A 39 -1.77 -4.80 18.29
C GLU A 39 -2.03 -6.23 17.77
N MET A 40 -1.48 -6.63 16.62
CA MET A 40 -1.63 -8.00 16.13
C MET A 40 -0.79 -8.99 16.95
N PRO A 41 -1.28 -10.23 17.13
CA PRO A 41 -0.48 -11.33 17.67
C PRO A 41 0.81 -11.51 16.86
N GLU A 42 1.91 -11.84 17.53
CA GLU A 42 3.24 -12.01 16.92
C GLU A 42 3.21 -12.95 15.71
N ALA A 43 2.50 -14.08 15.80
CA ALA A 43 2.35 -15.04 14.71
C ALA A 43 1.68 -14.46 13.44
N LYS A 44 0.84 -13.43 13.58
CA LYS A 44 0.25 -12.69 12.45
C LYS A 44 1.18 -11.59 11.98
N ARG A 45 1.82 -10.88 12.91
CA ARG A 45 2.78 -9.80 12.63
C ARG A 45 3.98 -10.30 11.82
N ALA A 46 4.56 -11.43 12.19
CA ALA A 46 5.67 -12.07 11.48
C ALA A 46 5.31 -12.50 10.04
N ARG A 47 4.01 -12.60 9.72
CA ARG A 47 3.53 -12.91 8.36
C ARG A 47 3.29 -11.65 7.51
N VAL A 48 3.36 -10.46 8.10
CA VAL A 48 3.18 -9.20 7.39
C VAL A 48 4.42 -8.94 6.54
N LYS A 49 4.25 -8.94 5.22
CA LYS A 49 5.34 -8.67 4.26
C LYS A 49 5.54 -7.20 3.96
N GLY A 50 4.57 -6.35 4.31
CA GLY A 50 4.60 -4.91 4.08
C GLY A 50 3.20 -4.32 4.00
N VAL A 51 3.15 -3.01 3.81
CA VAL A 51 1.89 -2.26 3.63
C VAL A 51 1.79 -1.67 2.24
N VAL A 52 0.55 -1.57 1.79
CA VAL A 52 0.19 -0.72 0.66
C VAL A 52 -1.09 0.04 0.98
N PHE A 53 -1.09 1.34 0.75
CA PHE A 53 -2.29 2.16 0.91
C PHE A 53 -2.31 3.35 -0.04
N TYR A 54 -3.50 3.89 -0.28
CA TYR A 54 -3.69 5.17 -0.95
C TYR A 54 -4.71 6.00 -0.20
N THR A 55 -4.57 7.31 -0.24
CA THR A 55 -5.46 8.24 0.47
C THR A 55 -6.56 8.76 -0.44
N LYS A 56 -7.60 9.35 0.16
CA LYS A 56 -8.61 10.08 -0.61
C LYS A 56 -8.05 11.32 -1.31
N GLN A 57 -6.96 11.93 -0.82
CA GLN A 57 -6.30 13.04 -1.53
C GLN A 57 -5.69 12.55 -2.84
N ASP A 58 -4.99 11.41 -2.82
CA ASP A 58 -4.45 10.79 -4.05
C ASP A 58 -5.58 10.41 -5.03
N ALA A 59 -6.74 10.00 -4.51
CA ALA A 59 -7.93 9.72 -5.32
C ALA A 59 -8.71 10.98 -5.73
N ALA A 60 -8.46 12.14 -5.11
CA ALA A 60 -9.06 13.42 -5.44
C ALA A 60 -8.30 14.13 -6.57
N ASP A 61 -6.99 13.93 -6.69
CA ASP A 61 -6.22 14.31 -7.88
C ASP A 61 -6.81 13.69 -9.17
N LEU A 62 -7.32 12.46 -9.05
CA LEU A 62 -8.08 11.76 -10.11
C LEU A 62 -9.35 12.50 -10.56
N ARG A 63 -9.94 13.33 -9.68
CA ARG A 63 -11.11 14.17 -10.01
C ARG A 63 -10.72 15.51 -10.63
N TRP A 64 -9.47 15.95 -10.46
CA TRP A 64 -8.94 17.20 -11.02
C TRP A 64 -8.29 17.00 -12.41
N GLY A 65 -8.41 15.82 -13.01
CA GLY A 65 -7.93 15.53 -14.36
C GLY A 65 -6.56 14.85 -14.42
N HIS A 66 -5.98 14.46 -13.29
CA HIS A 66 -4.77 13.65 -13.28
C HIS A 66 -5.12 12.16 -13.51
N THR A 67 -4.53 11.55 -14.53
CA THR A 67 -4.78 10.14 -14.90
C THR A 67 -4.04 9.14 -14.02
N SER A 68 -3.36 9.59 -12.96
CA SER A 68 -2.47 8.78 -12.11
C SER A 68 -2.93 8.74 -10.66
N LEU A 69 -3.04 7.55 -10.07
CA LEU A 69 -3.25 7.33 -8.65
C LEU A 69 -1.91 7.03 -7.96
N PHE A 70 -1.57 7.76 -6.91
CA PHE A 70 -0.40 7.45 -6.09
C PHE A 70 -0.74 6.39 -5.04
N LEU A 71 0.08 5.34 -4.97
CA LEU A 71 0.08 4.33 -3.93
C LEU A 71 1.34 4.48 -3.09
N ALA A 72 1.16 4.58 -1.77
CA ALA A 72 2.25 4.48 -0.81
C ALA A 72 2.46 3.01 -0.42
N TYR A 73 3.71 2.57 -0.39
CA TYR A 73 4.09 1.23 0.04
C TYR A 73 5.42 1.23 0.78
N GLY A 74 5.63 0.22 1.61
CA GLY A 74 6.87 0.06 2.35
C GLY A 74 6.74 -0.91 3.52
N PRO A 75 7.84 -1.09 4.27
CA PRO A 75 7.78 -1.73 5.57
C PRO A 75 7.02 -0.83 6.57
N LEU A 76 6.52 -1.44 7.63
CA LEU A 76 5.90 -0.73 8.74
C LEU A 76 6.92 -0.48 9.83
N ASP A 77 7.28 0.77 10.04
CA ASP A 77 8.00 1.14 11.25
C ASP A 77 7.01 1.28 12.40
N THR A 78 7.18 0.44 13.42
CA THR A 78 6.36 0.45 14.63
C THR A 78 7.22 0.82 15.82
N GLN A 79 6.77 1.79 16.63
CA GLN A 79 7.54 2.21 17.82
C GLN A 79 7.81 1.06 18.81
N ALA A 80 6.95 0.04 18.84
CA ALA A 80 7.06 -1.08 19.75
C ALA A 80 7.93 -2.25 19.24
N HIS A 81 8.05 -2.42 17.91
CA HIS A 81 8.64 -3.62 17.31
C HIS A 81 9.63 -3.32 16.16
N GLY A 82 9.92 -2.05 15.90
CA GLY A 82 10.81 -1.59 14.83
C GLY A 82 10.20 -1.78 13.44
N GLU A 83 11.08 -1.89 12.44
CA GLU A 83 10.71 -2.10 11.05
C GLU A 83 10.20 -3.54 10.83
N ILE A 84 8.93 -3.67 10.47
CA ILE A 84 8.25 -4.94 10.17
C ILE A 84 7.92 -5.00 8.69
N GLY A 85 8.44 -6.03 8.03
CA GLY A 85 8.11 -6.35 6.65
C GLY A 85 9.36 -6.54 5.80
N LEU A 86 9.15 -6.61 4.50
CA LEU A 86 10.22 -6.67 3.52
C LEU A 86 10.73 -5.26 3.19
N PRO A 87 11.95 -5.15 2.65
CA PRO A 87 12.49 -3.88 2.19
C PRO A 87 11.53 -3.19 1.22
N THR A 88 11.50 -1.85 1.28
CA THR A 88 10.63 -1.01 0.44
C THR A 88 10.66 -1.40 -1.04
N GLU A 89 11.84 -1.76 -1.57
CA GLU A 89 12.00 -2.19 -2.97
C GLU A 89 11.27 -3.50 -3.28
N THR A 90 11.33 -4.47 -2.36
CA THR A 90 10.65 -5.76 -2.52
C THR A 90 9.13 -5.59 -2.44
N VAL A 91 8.67 -4.75 -1.50
CA VAL A 91 7.24 -4.40 -1.38
C VAL A 91 6.77 -3.67 -2.64
N GLY A 92 7.56 -2.71 -3.13
CA GLY A 92 7.27 -1.95 -4.36
C GLY A 92 7.16 -2.85 -5.58
N ALA A 93 8.10 -3.77 -5.77
CA ALA A 93 8.06 -4.75 -6.84
C ALA A 93 6.80 -5.61 -6.79
N ALA A 94 6.42 -6.13 -5.61
CA ALA A 94 5.21 -6.92 -5.43
C ALA A 94 3.94 -6.11 -5.71
N VAL A 95 3.87 -4.86 -5.26
CA VAL A 95 2.74 -3.95 -5.52
C VAL A 95 2.60 -3.67 -7.02
N VAL A 96 3.70 -3.32 -7.70
CA VAL A 96 3.72 -3.08 -9.15
C VAL A 96 3.31 -4.33 -9.91
N GLN A 97 3.80 -5.50 -9.51
CA GLN A 97 3.42 -6.78 -10.12
C GLN A 97 1.92 -7.05 -9.97
N ALA A 98 1.35 -6.86 -8.77
CA ALA A 98 -0.07 -7.07 -8.52
C ALA A 98 -0.96 -6.08 -9.30
N LEU A 99 -0.51 -4.83 -9.45
CA LEU A 99 -1.22 -3.82 -10.26
C LEU A 99 -1.17 -4.16 -11.75
N ASN A 100 0.01 -4.53 -12.27
CA ASN A 100 0.18 -4.96 -13.66
C ASN A 100 -0.63 -6.23 -13.95
N ALA A 101 -0.65 -7.21 -13.04
CA ALA A 101 -1.46 -8.41 -13.16
C ALA A 101 -2.97 -8.12 -13.17
N ALA A 102 -3.40 -7.05 -12.50
CA ALA A 102 -4.78 -6.56 -12.58
C ALA A 102 -5.06 -5.74 -13.86
N GLY A 103 -4.08 -5.56 -14.74
CA GLY A 103 -4.20 -4.82 -15.99
C GLY A 103 -4.25 -3.31 -15.81
N LEU A 104 -3.51 -2.79 -14.82
CA LEU A 104 -3.29 -1.37 -14.57
C LEU A 104 -1.87 -0.99 -14.96
N ALA A 105 -1.72 0.03 -15.80
CA ALA A 105 -0.41 0.53 -16.20
C ALA A 105 0.23 1.25 -15.00
N THR A 106 1.29 0.67 -14.42
CA THR A 106 1.92 1.22 -13.22
C THR A 106 3.31 1.75 -13.55
N ARG A 107 3.55 3.00 -13.20
CA ARG A 107 4.88 3.61 -13.19
C ARG A 107 5.42 3.60 -11.77
N TRP A 108 6.54 2.92 -11.58
CA TRP A 108 7.28 2.99 -10.33
C TRP A 108 8.11 4.28 -10.32
N GLU A 109 7.84 5.17 -9.38
CA GLU A 109 8.71 6.32 -9.12
C GLU A 109 9.62 5.98 -7.93
N THR A 110 10.92 6.23 -8.06
CA THR A 110 11.92 5.89 -7.04
C THR A 110 11.59 6.58 -5.72
N TRP A 111 11.57 5.79 -4.62
CA TRP A 111 11.16 6.10 -3.24
C TRP A 111 9.66 5.98 -2.93
N SER A 112 9.28 4.85 -2.33
CA SER A 112 8.02 4.54 -1.60
C SER A 112 6.69 4.97 -2.26
N ARG A 113 6.70 5.28 -3.55
CA ARG A 113 5.54 5.75 -4.31
C ARG A 113 5.43 5.02 -5.64
N ALA A 114 4.21 4.68 -6.03
CA ALA A 114 3.90 4.13 -7.35
C ALA A 114 2.69 4.86 -7.91
N SER A 115 2.78 5.24 -9.19
CA SER A 115 1.71 5.93 -9.91
C SER A 115 1.01 4.95 -10.83
N CYS A 116 -0.28 4.77 -10.66
CA CYS A 116 -1.10 3.85 -11.43
C CYS A 116 -2.01 4.62 -12.39
N PHE A 117 -1.95 4.30 -13.67
CA PHE A 117 -2.76 4.93 -14.73
C PHE A 117 -4.02 4.09 -15.03
N PHE A 118 -5.15 4.78 -15.24
CA PHE A 118 -6.47 4.18 -15.48
C PHE A 118 -6.88 4.15 -16.94
#